data_AF-A0ABD5P507-F1
#
_entry.id   AF-A0ABD5P507-F1
#
_cell.length_a   1.000
_cell.length_b   1.000
_cell.length_c   1.000
_cell.angle_alpha   90.00
_cell.angle_beta   90.00
_cell.angle_gamma   90.00
#
_symmetry.space_group_name_H-M   'P 1'
#
loop_
_entity.id
_entity.type
_entity.pdbx_description
1 polymer ?
#
loop_
_entity_poly.entity_id
_entity_poly.type
_entity_poly.pdbx_seq_one_letter_code
_entity_poly.pdbx_strand_id
1 'polypeptide(L)'
;MRLQHPFADDDRAIEGLPIRLVIALVVGVASLGIMMNMLSGLGGLSSTEVDVDADPVTIDADTDTTVTLTVLGDDGQAVEDATVIVMGGSARLDGTPQGETNEDGEVGLKLEPELAHGQRTGTLEVEVVPPTDSDYVDDQGNNEIVVVEN
;
A
#
# COMPACT_ATOMS: atom_id res chain seq x y z
N MET A 1 59.52 27.91 17.68
CA MET A 1 58.11 27.98 18.15
C MET A 1 57.51 29.25 17.57
N ARG A 2 56.70 29.15 16.51
CA ARG A 2 56.18 30.29 15.74
C ARG A 2 54.67 30.27 15.85
N LEU A 3 54.11 31.14 16.68
CA LEU A 3 52.67 31.30 16.85
C LEU A 3 52.14 32.15 15.70
N GLN A 4 51.24 31.57 14.91
CA GLN A 4 50.48 32.25 13.85
C GLN A 4 49.34 33.03 14.51
N HIS A 5 49.24 34.34 14.27
CA HIS A 5 48.03 35.12 14.56
C HIS A 5 47.71 36.04 13.37
N PRO A 6 46.93 35.58 12.37
CA PRO A 6 46.46 36.46 11.30
C PRO A 6 45.08 37.07 11.56
N PHE A 7 44.49 36.96 12.76
CA PHE A 7 43.14 37.46 13.03
C PHE A 7 43.05 38.94 13.43
N ALA A 8 44.18 39.58 13.73
CA ALA A 8 44.19 40.94 14.29
C ALA A 8 44.29 42.07 13.24
N ASP A 9 44.68 41.74 12.00
CA ASP A 9 44.89 42.71 10.90
C ASP A 9 43.83 42.59 9.79
N ASP A 10 42.72 41.87 10.03
CA ASP A 10 41.62 41.78 9.07
C ASP A 10 40.58 42.89 9.31
N ASP A 11 40.85 44.08 8.78
CA ASP A 11 39.94 45.23 8.79
C ASP A 11 38.57 44.92 8.12
N ARG A 12 38.45 43.83 7.34
CA ARG A 12 37.18 43.39 6.75
C ARG A 12 36.33 42.54 7.68
N ALA A 13 36.84 42.15 8.86
CA ALA A 13 36.10 41.32 9.81
C ALA A 13 34.86 42.04 10.38
N ILE A 14 34.86 43.38 10.47
CA ILE A 14 33.73 44.17 10.98
C ILE A 14 32.76 44.58 9.85
N GLU A 15 33.25 44.92 8.66
CA GLU A 15 32.39 45.31 7.52
C GLU A 15 31.76 44.10 6.80
N GLY A 16 32.40 42.93 6.85
CA GLY A 16 31.88 41.68 6.29
C GLY A 16 30.94 40.92 7.22
N LEU A 17 30.84 41.30 8.51
CA LEU A 17 30.01 40.64 9.52
C LEU A 17 28.51 40.60 9.12
N PRO A 18 27.89 41.72 8.66
CA PRO A 18 26.48 41.73 8.27
C PRO A 18 26.22 40.86 7.04
N ILE A 19 27.13 40.88 6.07
CA ILE A 19 27.00 40.12 4.81
C ILE A 19 27.13 38.62 5.08
N ARG A 20 28.09 38.20 5.92
CA ARG A 20 28.23 36.79 6.31
C ARG A 20 26.99 36.28 7.05
N LEU A 21 26.39 37.10 7.91
CA LEU A 21 25.15 36.76 8.60
C LEU A 21 23.97 36.61 7.62
N VAL A 22 23.82 37.52 6.67
CA VAL A 22 22.77 37.47 5.65
C VAL A 22 22.95 36.24 4.76
N ILE A 23 24.17 35.96 4.29
CA ILE A 23 24.45 34.77 3.48
C ILE A 23 24.16 33.50 4.28
N ALA A 24 24.62 33.42 5.53
CA ALA A 24 24.34 32.26 6.40
C ALA A 24 22.83 32.05 6.63
N LEU A 25 22.07 33.13 6.85
CA LEU A 25 20.63 33.08 7.02
C LEU A 25 19.91 32.64 5.73
N VAL A 26 20.25 33.24 4.59
CA VAL A 26 19.63 32.91 3.30
C VAL A 26 19.91 31.46 2.92
N VAL A 27 21.17 31.01 3.07
CA VAL A 27 21.54 29.62 2.79
C VAL A 27 20.85 28.66 3.77
N GLY A 28 20.73 29.02 5.05
CA GLY A 28 20.04 28.23 6.05
C GLY A 28 18.52 28.11 5.81
N VAL A 29 17.87 29.19 5.42
CA VAL A 29 16.43 29.18 5.08
C VAL A 29 16.21 28.43 3.76
N ALA A 30 17.10 28.58 2.78
CA ALA A 30 17.04 27.84 1.52
C ALA A 30 17.22 26.33 1.74
N SER A 31 18.20 25.92 2.56
CA SER A 31 18.42 24.51 2.87
C SER A 31 17.28 23.92 3.71
N LEU A 32 16.72 24.68 4.66
CA LEU A 32 15.53 24.26 5.40
C LEU A 32 14.31 24.11 4.49
N GLY A 33 14.13 25.03 3.54
CA GLY A 33 13.06 24.95 2.53
C GLY A 33 13.21 23.72 1.63
N ILE A 34 14.43 23.38 1.20
CA ILE A 34 14.71 22.17 0.43
C ILE A 34 14.40 20.92 1.28
N MET A 35 14.82 20.86 2.54
CA MET A 35 14.51 19.74 3.43
C MET A 35 13.01 19.59 3.67
N MET A 36 12.29 20.71 3.89
CA MET A 36 10.84 20.69 4.04
C MET A 36 10.12 20.29 2.75
N ASN A 37 10.64 20.68 1.58
CA ASN A 37 10.11 20.26 0.29
C ASN A 37 10.33 18.75 0.05
N MET A 38 11.49 18.21 0.45
CA MET A 38 11.73 16.77 0.42
C MET A 38 10.79 16.01 1.36
N LEU A 39 10.52 16.53 2.56
CA LEU A 39 9.55 15.95 3.49
C LEU A 39 8.10 16.06 2.99
N SER A 40 7.73 17.18 2.37
CA SER A 40 6.40 17.38 1.79
C SER A 40 6.15 16.51 0.56
N GLY A 41 7.21 16.09 -0.14
CA GLY A 41 7.13 15.09 -1.21
C GLY A 41 6.87 13.67 -0.71
N LEU A 42 6.93 13.41 0.60
CA LEU A 42 6.62 12.12 1.21
C LEU A 42 5.12 11.92 1.49
N GLY A 43 4.27 12.93 1.24
CA GLY A 43 2.83 12.81 1.43
C GLY A 43 2.12 11.81 0.50
N GLY A 44 2.84 11.21 -0.46
CA GLY A 44 2.38 10.11 -1.31
C GLY A 44 3.06 8.77 -1.01
N LEU A 45 3.73 8.63 0.14
CA LEU A 45 4.40 7.39 0.58
C LEU A 45 3.70 6.71 1.77
N SER A 46 2.50 7.15 2.13
CA SER A 46 1.70 6.55 3.19
C SER A 46 0.52 5.75 2.64
N SER A 47 0.58 5.36 1.36
CA SER A 47 -0.40 4.43 0.83
C SER A 47 -0.04 3.04 1.33
N THR A 48 -0.94 2.43 2.10
CA THR A 48 -0.78 1.05 2.57
C THR A 48 -1.43 0.13 1.54
N GLU A 49 -0.63 -0.77 0.97
CA GLU A 49 -1.15 -1.81 0.09
C GLU A 49 -2.07 -2.73 0.89
N VAL A 50 -3.20 -3.12 0.29
CA VAL A 50 -4.04 -4.20 0.83
C VAL A 50 -3.70 -5.53 0.17
N ASP A 51 -3.80 -6.60 0.95
CA ASP A 51 -3.68 -7.98 0.49
C ASP A 51 -4.87 -8.78 1.04
N VAL A 52 -5.17 -9.91 0.38
CA VAL A 52 -6.26 -10.80 0.76
C VAL A 52 -5.76 -12.20 1.04
N ASP A 53 -6.12 -12.69 2.22
CA ASP A 53 -5.99 -14.09 2.60
C ASP A 53 -7.34 -14.81 2.44
N ALA A 54 -7.32 -15.97 1.76
CA ALA A 54 -8.49 -16.80 1.55
C ALA A 54 -8.41 -18.11 2.34
N ASP A 55 -9.46 -18.42 3.10
CA ASP A 55 -9.62 -19.71 3.80
C ASP A 55 -10.99 -20.35 3.46
N PRO A 56 -11.01 -21.50 2.77
CA PRO A 56 -9.86 -22.23 2.22
C PRO A 56 -9.32 -21.61 0.93
N VAL A 57 -8.01 -21.70 0.71
CA VAL A 57 -7.35 -21.23 -0.54
C VAL A 57 -7.63 -22.13 -1.75
N THR A 58 -8.09 -23.35 -1.51
CA THR A 58 -8.40 -24.34 -2.54
C THR A 58 -9.80 -24.90 -2.34
N ILE A 59 -10.62 -24.86 -3.38
CA ILE A 59 -12.02 -25.30 -3.37
C ILE A 59 -12.32 -26.25 -4.53
N ASP A 60 -13.36 -27.06 -4.36
CA ASP A 60 -13.81 -28.03 -5.35
C ASP A 60 -14.67 -27.38 -6.42
N ALA A 61 -14.49 -27.82 -7.68
CA ALA A 61 -15.38 -27.45 -8.76
C ALA A 61 -16.79 -28.05 -8.57
N ASP A 62 -17.79 -27.37 -9.14
CA ASP A 62 -19.19 -27.79 -9.18
C ASP A 62 -19.82 -28.02 -7.78
N THR A 63 -19.21 -27.46 -6.73
CA THR A 63 -19.62 -27.60 -5.33
C THR A 63 -19.76 -26.24 -4.68
N ASP A 64 -20.78 -26.10 -3.85
CA ASP A 64 -21.06 -24.87 -3.15
C ASP A 64 -20.23 -24.73 -1.87
N THR A 65 -19.28 -23.79 -1.89
CA THR A 65 -18.30 -23.61 -0.80
C THR A 65 -18.34 -22.18 -0.28
N THR A 66 -18.39 -22.04 1.05
CA THR A 66 -18.18 -20.74 1.69
C THR A 66 -16.68 -20.53 1.89
N VAL A 67 -16.17 -19.43 1.35
CA VAL A 67 -14.78 -18.99 1.54
C VAL A 67 -14.80 -17.72 2.38
N THR A 68 -13.97 -17.70 3.43
CA THR A 68 -13.70 -16.49 4.21
C THR A 68 -12.52 -15.77 3.59
N LEU A 69 -12.70 -14.50 3.28
CA LEU A 69 -11.67 -13.60 2.79
C LEU A 69 -11.33 -12.60 3.88
N THR A 70 -10.06 -12.47 4.23
CA THR A 70 -9.56 -11.53 5.22
C THR A 70 -8.69 -10.49 4.50
N VAL A 71 -9.08 -9.23 4.59
CA VAL A 71 -8.35 -8.11 3.98
C VAL A 71 -7.41 -7.51 5.03
N LEU A 72 -6.11 -7.49 4.71
CA LEU A 72 -5.04 -7.01 5.57
C LEU A 72 -4.26 -5.91 4.87
N GLY A 73 -3.84 -4.88 5.60
CA GLY A 73 -2.82 -3.95 5.14
C GLY A 73 -1.41 -4.59 5.17
N ASP A 74 -0.45 -3.98 4.47
CA ASP A 74 0.96 -4.37 4.50
C ASP A 74 1.62 -4.32 5.90
N ASP A 75 1.01 -3.57 6.81
CA ASP A 75 1.34 -3.45 8.22
C ASP A 75 0.74 -4.58 9.08
N GLY A 76 -0.04 -5.46 8.47
CA GLY A 76 -0.75 -6.58 9.09
C GLY A 76 -1.98 -6.16 9.89
N GLN A 77 -2.50 -4.94 9.70
CA GLN A 77 -3.76 -4.51 10.31
C GLN A 77 -4.94 -4.96 9.45
N ALA A 78 -6.04 -5.36 10.09
CA ALA A 78 -7.29 -5.68 9.43
C ALA A 78 -7.93 -4.42 8.84
N VAL A 79 -8.49 -4.55 7.63
CA VAL A 79 -9.17 -3.44 6.94
C VAL A 79 -10.69 -3.65 6.99
N GLU A 80 -11.35 -2.86 7.82
CA GLU A 80 -12.82 -2.79 7.91
C GLU A 80 -13.43 -2.01 6.73
N ASP A 81 -14.69 -2.30 6.38
CA ASP A 81 -15.48 -1.61 5.35
C ASP A 81 -14.84 -1.61 3.94
N ALA A 82 -13.95 -2.58 3.67
CA ALA A 82 -13.42 -2.84 2.34
C ALA A 82 -14.44 -3.68 1.56
N THR A 83 -14.70 -3.30 0.31
CA THR A 83 -15.54 -4.11 -0.58
C THR A 83 -14.66 -5.15 -1.27
N VAL A 84 -15.00 -6.43 -1.10
CA VAL A 84 -14.31 -7.54 -1.75
C VAL A 84 -15.18 -8.11 -2.86
N ILE A 85 -14.59 -8.33 -4.03
CA ILE A 85 -15.26 -8.78 -5.25
C ILE A 85 -14.52 -10.02 -5.75
N VAL A 86 -15.26 -11.10 -6.02
CA VAL A 86 -14.68 -12.33 -6.58
C VAL A 86 -15.13 -12.50 -8.02
N MET A 87 -14.17 -12.74 -8.90
CA MET A 87 -14.37 -12.87 -10.34
C MET A 87 -13.84 -14.22 -10.84
N GLY A 88 -14.41 -14.68 -11.96
CA GLY A 88 -13.86 -15.84 -12.67
C GLY A 88 -12.57 -15.46 -13.39
N GLY A 89 -11.47 -16.12 -13.03
CA GLY A 89 -10.22 -16.08 -13.80
C GLY A 89 -10.23 -17.17 -14.87
N SER A 90 -9.53 -18.27 -14.60
CA SER A 90 -9.56 -19.45 -15.47
C SER A 90 -10.66 -20.46 -15.13
N ALA A 91 -11.24 -20.38 -13.94
CA ALA A 91 -12.50 -21.05 -13.59
C ALA A 91 -13.68 -20.11 -13.87
N ARG A 92 -14.84 -20.66 -14.20
CA ARG A 92 -16.07 -19.88 -14.34
C ARG A 92 -16.71 -19.70 -12.98
N LEU A 93 -17.29 -18.54 -12.77
CA LEU A 93 -18.09 -18.22 -11.60
C LEU A 93 -19.37 -17.56 -12.07
N ASP A 94 -20.50 -18.04 -11.57
CA ASP A 94 -21.79 -17.45 -11.91
C ASP A 94 -21.99 -16.14 -11.14
N GLY A 95 -22.13 -15.05 -11.90
CA GLY A 95 -22.28 -13.72 -11.35
C GLY A 95 -20.97 -13.15 -10.80
N THR A 96 -21.10 -12.25 -9.83
CA THR A 96 -19.97 -11.55 -9.21
C THR A 96 -20.26 -11.43 -7.71
N PRO A 97 -19.95 -12.47 -6.92
CA PRO A 97 -20.09 -12.43 -5.47
C PRO A 97 -19.28 -11.26 -4.89
N GLN A 98 -19.92 -10.46 -4.05
CA GLN A 98 -19.30 -9.32 -3.39
C GLN A 98 -19.83 -9.15 -1.97
N GLY A 99 -19.03 -8.54 -1.10
CA GLY A 99 -19.41 -8.21 0.26
C GLY A 99 -18.48 -7.17 0.87
N GLU A 100 -18.84 -6.67 2.05
CA GLU A 100 -18.04 -5.71 2.82
C GLU A 100 -17.41 -6.43 4.01
N THR A 101 -16.15 -6.09 4.32
CA THR A 101 -15.44 -6.63 5.49
C THR A 101 -15.99 -6.06 6.79
N ASN A 102 -15.95 -6.87 7.85
CA ASN A 102 -16.33 -6.47 9.20
C ASN A 102 -15.17 -5.80 9.98
N GLU A 103 -15.39 -5.51 11.27
CA GLU A 103 -14.37 -4.96 12.19
C GLU A 103 -13.07 -5.78 12.27
N ASP A 104 -13.12 -7.08 11.97
CA ASP A 104 -11.97 -7.99 11.95
C ASP A 104 -11.33 -8.11 10.55
N GLY A 105 -11.81 -7.34 9.56
CA GLY A 105 -11.35 -7.38 8.17
C GLY A 105 -11.84 -8.60 7.38
N GLU A 106 -12.85 -9.32 7.88
CA GLU A 106 -13.32 -10.57 7.30
C GLU A 106 -14.64 -10.41 6.53
N VAL A 107 -14.77 -11.15 5.43
CA VAL A 107 -16.01 -11.31 4.66
C VAL A 107 -16.18 -12.76 4.19
N GLY A 108 -17.36 -13.33 4.43
CA GLY A 108 -17.70 -14.69 3.99
C GLY A 108 -18.50 -14.67 2.70
N LEU A 109 -17.97 -15.26 1.63
CA LEU A 109 -18.64 -15.34 0.33
C LEU A 109 -18.94 -16.79 -0.04
N LYS A 110 -20.16 -17.05 -0.55
CA LYS A 110 -20.53 -18.35 -1.10
C LYS A 110 -20.16 -18.39 -2.57
N LEU A 111 -19.30 -19.35 -2.93
CA LEU A 111 -18.77 -19.52 -4.28
C LEU A 111 -19.19 -20.89 -4.83
N GLU A 112 -19.59 -20.91 -6.08
CA GLU A 112 -19.99 -22.11 -6.84
C GLU A 112 -19.23 -22.08 -8.18
N PRO A 113 -17.92 -22.42 -8.22
CA PRO A 113 -17.13 -22.34 -9.43
C PRO A 113 -17.28 -23.56 -10.33
N GLU A 114 -17.20 -23.35 -11.64
CA GLU A 114 -17.24 -24.41 -12.65
C GLU A 114 -15.94 -24.45 -13.45
N LEU A 115 -15.48 -25.65 -13.82
CA LEU A 115 -14.33 -25.83 -14.71
C LEU A 115 -14.77 -26.17 -16.13
N ALA A 116 -14.00 -25.73 -17.14
CA ALA A 116 -14.28 -26.11 -18.51
C ALA A 116 -13.99 -27.59 -18.75
N HIS A 117 -14.65 -28.21 -19.74
CA HIS A 117 -14.41 -29.61 -20.06
C HIS A 117 -12.93 -29.91 -20.35
N GLY A 118 -12.38 -30.88 -19.61
CA GLY A 118 -10.98 -31.30 -19.72
C GLY A 118 -9.99 -30.46 -18.92
N GLN A 119 -10.47 -29.46 -18.16
CA GLN A 119 -9.69 -28.67 -17.23
C GLN A 119 -9.74 -29.30 -15.84
N ARG A 120 -8.57 -29.57 -15.25
CA ARG A 120 -8.44 -30.20 -13.93
C ARG A 120 -8.25 -29.18 -12.79
N THR A 121 -7.90 -27.95 -13.16
CA THR A 121 -7.59 -26.86 -12.23
C THR A 121 -7.93 -25.53 -12.88
N GLY A 122 -8.45 -24.59 -12.10
CA GLY A 122 -8.70 -23.21 -12.49
C GLY A 122 -8.45 -22.24 -11.33
N THR A 123 -8.71 -20.97 -11.56
CA THR A 123 -8.48 -19.88 -10.61
C THR A 123 -9.67 -18.93 -10.58
N LEU A 124 -9.96 -18.40 -9.39
CA LEU A 124 -10.81 -17.23 -9.18
C LEU A 124 -9.93 -16.07 -8.75
N GLU A 125 -10.21 -14.90 -9.31
CA GLU A 125 -9.51 -13.65 -9.02
C GLU A 125 -10.27 -12.90 -7.93
N VAL A 126 -9.52 -12.27 -7.03
CA VAL A 126 -10.08 -11.45 -5.95
C VAL A 126 -9.64 -10.00 -6.15
N GLU A 127 -10.59 -9.08 -6.12
CA GLU A 127 -10.36 -7.64 -6.21
C GLU A 127 -10.87 -6.97 -4.93
N VAL A 128 -10.11 -6.01 -4.42
CA VAL A 128 -10.49 -5.24 -3.23
C VAL A 128 -10.67 -3.79 -3.61
N VAL A 129 -11.78 -3.21 -3.18
CA VAL A 129 -11.99 -1.77 -3.23
C VAL A 129 -11.89 -1.24 -1.80
N PRO A 130 -10.78 -0.58 -1.44
CA PRO A 130 -10.61 -0.02 -0.11
C PRO A 130 -11.62 1.09 0.22
N PRO A 131 -11.89 1.37 1.50
CA PRO A 131 -12.80 2.42 1.90
C PRO A 131 -12.33 3.80 1.42
N THR A 132 -13.26 4.61 0.89
CA THR A 132 -12.95 5.87 0.16
C THR A 132 -12.25 6.93 1.01
N ASP A 133 -12.41 6.89 2.33
CA ASP A 133 -11.82 7.85 3.27
C ASP A 133 -10.57 7.29 3.99
N SER A 134 -9.88 6.31 3.39
CA SER A 134 -8.69 5.66 3.96
C SER A 134 -7.42 5.91 3.13
N ASP A 135 -6.27 5.59 3.72
CA ASP A 135 -4.97 5.63 3.06
C ASP A 135 -4.61 4.29 2.37
N TYR A 136 -5.57 3.37 2.24
CA TYR A 136 -5.37 2.06 1.63
C TYR A 136 -5.45 2.10 0.09
N VAL A 137 -4.63 1.29 -0.58
CA VAL A 137 -4.62 1.13 -2.05
C VAL A 137 -4.53 -0.35 -2.43
N ASP A 138 -5.15 -0.72 -3.56
CA ASP A 138 -5.06 -2.05 -4.20
C ASP A 138 -4.45 -1.86 -5.60
N ASP A 139 -3.12 -1.74 -5.66
CA ASP A 139 -2.35 -1.55 -6.90
C ASP A 139 -1.69 -2.87 -7.37
N GLN A 140 -1.51 -3.82 -6.46
CA GLN A 140 -0.94 -5.14 -6.70
C GLN A 140 -2.04 -6.20 -6.82
N GLY A 141 -1.76 -7.29 -7.54
CA GLY A 141 -2.73 -8.38 -7.67
C GLY A 141 -2.80 -9.20 -6.39
N ASN A 142 -4.01 -9.41 -5.87
CA ASN A 142 -4.29 -10.26 -4.71
C ASN A 142 -4.13 -11.75 -5.02
N ASN A 143 -4.01 -12.57 -3.98
CA ASN A 143 -3.91 -14.02 -4.13
C ASN A 143 -5.16 -14.63 -4.78
N GLU A 144 -4.95 -15.53 -5.75
CA GLU A 144 -6.03 -16.25 -6.43
C GLU A 144 -6.52 -17.44 -5.59
N ILE A 145 -7.83 -17.72 -5.65
CA ILE A 145 -8.41 -18.95 -5.10
C ILE A 145 -8.27 -20.06 -6.14
N VAL A 146 -7.71 -21.20 -5.76
CA VAL A 146 -7.50 -22.33 -6.67
C VAL A 146 -8.72 -23.24 -6.68
N VAL A 147 -9.23 -23.55 -7.86
CA VAL A 147 -10.34 -24.47 -8.07
C VAL A 147 -9.80 -25.79 -8.61
N VAL A 148 -10.18 -26.93 -8.03
CA VAL A 148 -9.72 -28.26 -8.47
C VAL A 148 -10.87 -29.21 -8.80
N GLU A 149 -10.65 -30.07 -9.78
CA GLU A 149 -11.51 -31.22 -10.07
C GLU A 149 -11.10 -32.38 -9.14
N ASN A 150 -12.02 -32.83 -8.28
CA ASN A 150 -11.83 -33.96 -7.36
C ASN A 150 -12.75 -35.15 -7.68
#